data_AF-A0A2M7T3F3-F1
#
_entry.id   AF-A0A2M7T3F3-F1
#
_cell.length_a   1.000
_cell.length_b   1.000
_cell.length_c   1.000
_cell.angle_alpha   90.00
_cell.angle_beta   90.00
_cell.angle_gamma   90.00
#
_symmetry.space_group_name_H-M   'P 1'
#
loop_
_entity.id
_entity.type
_entity.pdbx_description
1 polymer ?
#
loop_
_entity_poly.entity_id
_entity_poly.type
_entity_poly.pdbx_seq_one_letter_code
_entity_poly.pdbx_strand_id
1 'polypeptide(L)'
;MGNQSNIVKKLSSSDYKNSTKEALWELNAVLMSHHLLDFIGDIKFRQAIQGVLCRGESYHQLRRVIAKSHGRNFRGSSDNQIMNWNECARFLTNCIIYYNATILNDVKLESDSVEDFKRSELIKRFSPSGFSYLNFQGKFAFLNDTEMNDMNALMKRLYKVKL
;
A
#
# COMPACT_ATOMS: atom_id res chain seq x y z
N MET A 1 -31.22 25.98 3.78
CA MET A 1 -29.90 25.43 4.16
C MET A 1 -29.09 25.19 2.89
N GLY A 2 -27.94 25.86 2.75
CA GLY A 2 -27.11 25.76 1.55
C GLY A 2 -26.44 24.38 1.44
N ASN A 3 -26.76 23.65 0.38
CA ASN A 3 -26.20 22.32 0.11
C ASN A 3 -24.67 22.43 -0.10
N GLN A 4 -23.87 21.60 0.59
CA GLN A 4 -22.39 21.67 0.59
C GLN A 4 -21.79 21.56 -0.83
N SER A 5 -22.46 20.81 -1.70
CA SER A 5 -22.13 20.68 -3.13
C SER A 5 -22.14 22.01 -3.89
N ASN A 6 -23.02 22.95 -3.51
CA ASN A 6 -23.08 24.28 -4.14
C ASN A 6 -21.90 25.16 -3.73
N ILE A 7 -21.41 25.02 -2.49
CA ILE A 7 -20.23 25.73 -1.99
C ILE A 7 -18.98 25.22 -2.73
N VAL A 8 -18.80 23.90 -2.79
CA VAL A 8 -17.69 23.26 -3.52
C VAL A 8 -17.70 23.68 -5.00
N LYS A 9 -18.86 23.61 -5.67
CA LYS A 9 -18.98 24.01 -7.08
C LYS A 9 -18.62 25.48 -7.32
N LYS A 10 -18.99 26.39 -6.41
CA LYS A 10 -18.64 27.82 -6.53
C LYS A 10 -17.16 28.09 -6.28
N LEU A 11 -16.55 27.41 -5.32
CA LEU A 11 -15.12 27.52 -5.04
C LEU A 11 -14.25 26.91 -6.16
N SER A 12 -14.73 25.85 -6.81
CA SER A 12 -14.03 25.17 -7.90
C SER A 12 -14.27 25.78 -9.30
N SER A 13 -15.28 26.64 -9.48
CA SER A 13 -15.57 27.27 -10.77
C SER A 13 -14.55 28.35 -11.11
N SER A 14 -13.89 28.27 -12.28
CA SER A 14 -12.91 29.27 -12.75
C SER A 14 -13.53 30.66 -12.96
N ASP A 15 -14.79 30.69 -13.39
CA ASP A 15 -15.48 31.91 -13.85
C ASP A 15 -16.00 32.77 -12.69
N TYR A 16 -16.06 32.19 -11.49
CA TYR A 16 -16.46 32.89 -10.27
C TYR A 16 -15.24 33.56 -9.62
N LYS A 17 -15.12 34.88 -9.80
CA LYS A 17 -14.12 35.73 -9.14
C LYS A 17 -14.72 36.34 -7.88
N ASN A 18 -14.16 35.99 -6.73
CA ASN A 18 -14.56 36.49 -5.42
C ASN A 18 -13.31 36.63 -4.56
N SER A 19 -13.16 37.77 -3.89
CA SER A 19 -12.01 38.08 -3.02
C SER A 19 -11.77 37.01 -1.94
N THR A 20 -12.82 36.39 -1.40
CA THR A 20 -12.69 35.29 -0.44
C THR A 20 -12.07 34.04 -1.07
N LYS A 21 -12.43 33.73 -2.32
CA LYS A 21 -11.87 32.57 -3.04
C LYS A 21 -10.41 32.80 -3.38
N GLU A 22 -10.06 34.00 -3.83
CA GLU A 22 -8.66 34.39 -4.08
C GLU A 22 -7.84 34.32 -2.80
N ALA A 23 -8.34 34.85 -1.69
CA ALA A 23 -7.68 34.74 -0.39
C ALA A 23 -7.46 33.28 0.05
N LEU A 24 -8.41 32.37 -0.20
CA LEU A 24 -8.25 30.95 0.07
C LEU A 24 -7.19 30.28 -0.83
N TRP A 25 -7.10 30.69 -2.10
CA TRP A 25 -6.08 30.20 -3.01
C TRP A 25 -4.68 30.68 -2.62
N GLU A 26 -4.53 31.96 -2.27
CA GLU A 26 -3.28 32.50 -1.76
C GLU A 26 -2.87 31.83 -0.44
N LEU A 27 -3.82 31.59 0.47
CA LEU A 27 -3.56 30.82 1.69
C LEU A 27 -3.03 29.42 1.37
N ASN A 28 -3.65 28.70 0.44
CA ASN A 28 -3.17 27.40 0.01
C ASN A 28 -1.78 27.48 -0.64
N ALA A 29 -1.51 28.52 -1.43
CA ALA A 29 -0.20 28.74 -2.04
C ALA A 29 0.90 28.99 -0.99
N VAL A 30 0.61 29.75 0.06
CA VAL A 30 1.53 29.97 1.20
C VAL A 30 1.81 28.66 1.92
N LEU A 31 0.78 27.87 2.24
CA LEU A 31 0.94 26.56 2.88
C LEU A 31 1.77 25.59 2.03
N MET A 32 1.49 25.53 0.72
CA MET A 32 2.24 24.71 -0.23
C MET A 32 3.69 25.16 -0.37
N SER A 33 3.94 26.47 -0.36
CA SER A 33 5.29 27.03 -0.41
C SER A 33 6.08 26.66 0.84
N HIS A 34 5.49 26.80 2.03
CA HIS A 34 6.13 26.37 3.28
C HIS A 34 6.45 24.87 3.25
N HIS A 35 5.48 24.04 2.87
CA HIS A 35 5.68 22.60 2.74
C HIS A 35 6.82 22.24 1.77
N LEU A 36 6.89 22.92 0.62
CA LEU A 36 7.92 22.68 -0.37
C LEU A 36 9.30 23.11 0.13
N LEU A 37 9.39 24.25 0.84
CA LEU A 37 10.62 24.70 1.47
C LEU A 37 11.11 23.69 2.51
N ASP A 38 10.22 23.16 3.36
CA ASP A 38 10.56 22.08 4.31
C ASP A 38 11.05 20.83 3.57
N PHE A 39 10.36 20.44 2.50
CA PHE A 39 10.72 19.27 1.68
C PHE A 39 12.10 19.41 1.02
N ILE A 40 12.46 20.61 0.58
CA ILE A 40 13.77 20.90 -0.02
C ILE A 40 14.85 21.00 1.06
N GLY A 41 14.56 21.64 2.20
CA GLY A 41 15.51 21.94 3.26
C GLY A 41 15.77 20.81 4.26
N ASP A 42 14.81 19.92 4.48
CA ASP A 42 14.92 18.81 5.44
C ASP A 42 14.89 17.44 4.75
N ILE A 43 16.03 16.76 4.77
CA ILE A 43 16.18 15.41 4.21
C ILE A 43 15.37 14.36 4.96
N LYS A 44 15.20 14.49 6.28
CA LYS A 44 14.45 13.52 7.09
C LYS A 44 12.97 13.64 6.77
N PHE A 45 12.46 14.87 6.68
CA PHE A 45 11.08 15.14 6.26
C PHE A 45 10.80 14.56 4.87
N ARG A 46 11.70 14.80 3.90
CA ARG A 46 11.62 14.22 2.56
C ARG A 46 11.57 12.69 2.57
N GLN A 47 12.51 12.06 3.28
CA GLN A 47 12.58 10.60 3.36
C GLN A 47 11.34 9.99 4.01
N ALA A 48 10.78 10.64 5.04
CA ALA A 48 9.53 10.21 5.67
C ALA A 48 8.37 10.25 4.68
N ILE A 49 8.21 11.34 3.92
CA ILE A 49 7.18 11.48 2.89
C ILE A 49 7.35 10.42 1.80
N GLN A 50 8.56 10.30 1.24
CA GLN A 50 8.85 9.32 0.20
C GLN A 50 8.59 7.88 0.70
N GLY A 51 8.95 7.58 1.95
CA GLY A 51 8.66 6.28 2.56
C GLY A 51 7.16 5.97 2.59
N VAL A 52 6.31 6.93 2.94
CA VAL A 52 4.84 6.75 2.91
C VAL A 52 4.34 6.57 1.47
N LEU A 53 4.81 7.39 0.54
CA LEU A 53 4.42 7.33 -0.87
C LEU A 53 4.81 5.99 -1.51
N CYS A 54 6.05 5.55 -1.36
CA CYS A 54 6.53 4.28 -1.90
C CYS A 54 5.75 3.09 -1.32
N ARG A 55 5.35 3.12 -0.04
CA ARG A 55 4.47 2.09 0.55
C ARG A 55 3.10 2.06 -0.13
N GLY A 56 2.48 3.23 -0.32
CA GLY A 56 1.20 3.34 -1.02
C GLY A 56 1.28 2.87 -2.48
N GLU A 57 2.34 3.26 -3.18
CA GLU A 57 2.56 2.83 -4.56
C GLU A 57 2.76 1.32 -4.67
N SER A 58 3.57 0.72 -3.79
CA SER A 58 3.81 -0.73 -3.80
C SER A 58 2.52 -1.51 -3.53
N TYR A 59 1.68 -1.04 -2.59
CA TYR A 59 0.34 -1.59 -2.38
C TYR A 59 -0.52 -1.51 -3.64
N HIS A 60 -0.54 -0.35 -4.31
CA HIS A 60 -1.31 -0.17 -5.54
C HIS A 60 -0.80 -1.03 -6.70
N GLN A 61 0.52 -1.23 -6.80
CA GLN A 61 1.12 -2.13 -7.79
C GLN A 61 0.66 -3.58 -7.55
N LEU A 62 0.74 -4.08 -6.31
CA LEU A 62 0.25 -5.41 -5.94
C LEU A 62 -1.24 -5.57 -6.27
N ARG A 63 -2.07 -4.63 -5.79
CA ARG A 63 -3.51 -4.64 -6.06
C ARG A 63 -3.83 -4.65 -7.55
N ARG A 64 -3.06 -3.89 -8.35
CA ARG A 64 -3.23 -3.84 -9.81
C ARG A 64 -2.89 -5.17 -10.47
N VAL A 65 -1.89 -5.90 -9.97
CA VAL A 65 -1.56 -7.24 -10.47
C VAL A 65 -2.66 -8.23 -10.16
N ILE A 66 -3.18 -8.23 -8.93
CA ILE A 66 -4.33 -9.06 -8.52
C ILE A 66 -5.55 -8.78 -9.41
N ALA A 67 -5.88 -7.51 -9.62
CA ALA A 67 -7.01 -7.13 -10.47
C ALA A 67 -6.84 -7.53 -11.96
N LYS A 68 -5.61 -7.70 -12.43
CA LYS A 68 -5.32 -8.13 -13.81
C LYS A 68 -5.31 -9.65 -13.97
N SER A 69 -5.14 -10.43 -12.91
CA SER A 69 -4.66 -11.82 -13.02
C SER A 69 -5.68 -12.84 -13.53
N HIS A 70 -6.96 -12.45 -13.69
CA HIS A 70 -8.02 -13.32 -14.20
C HIS A 70 -8.76 -12.71 -15.42
N GLY A 71 -8.03 -11.91 -16.20
CA GLY A 71 -8.51 -11.32 -17.45
C GLY A 71 -9.09 -9.91 -17.26
N ARG A 72 -9.11 -9.14 -18.37
CA ARG A 72 -9.68 -7.78 -18.42
C ARG A 72 -11.21 -7.74 -18.26
N ASN A 73 -11.86 -8.89 -18.11
CA ASN A 73 -13.31 -9.06 -18.04
C ASN A 73 -13.86 -8.94 -16.60
N PHE A 74 -13.00 -8.70 -15.61
CA PHE A 74 -13.36 -8.45 -14.21
C PHE A 74 -13.78 -6.99 -13.96
N ARG A 75 -14.59 -6.44 -14.85
CA ARG A 75 -15.31 -5.20 -14.61
C ARG A 75 -16.78 -5.60 -14.57
N GLY A 76 -17.26 -5.87 -13.36
CA GLY A 76 -18.68 -6.13 -13.15
C GLY A 76 -19.54 -5.07 -13.85
N SER A 77 -20.68 -5.47 -14.38
CA SER A 77 -21.54 -4.59 -15.17
C SER A 77 -22.37 -3.64 -14.29
N SER A 78 -22.37 -3.87 -12.98
CA SER A 78 -23.11 -3.12 -11.96
C SER A 78 -22.17 -2.57 -10.88
N ASP A 79 -22.49 -1.40 -10.34
CA ASP A 79 -21.75 -0.74 -9.25
C ASP A 79 -21.51 -1.67 -8.06
N ASN A 80 -22.50 -2.49 -7.68
CA ASN A 80 -22.38 -3.44 -6.57
C ASN A 80 -21.32 -4.51 -6.84
N GLN A 81 -21.27 -5.01 -8.08
CA GLN A 81 -20.25 -5.99 -8.46
C GLN A 81 -18.86 -5.35 -8.44
N ILE A 82 -18.72 -4.13 -8.97
CA ILE A 82 -17.46 -3.37 -8.95
C ILE A 82 -16.99 -3.16 -7.50
N MET A 83 -17.90 -2.80 -6.59
CA MET A 83 -17.61 -2.63 -5.17
C MET A 83 -17.13 -3.94 -4.53
N ASN A 84 -17.87 -5.03 -4.69
CA ASN A 84 -17.49 -6.34 -4.17
C ASN A 84 -16.11 -6.78 -4.69
N TRP A 85 -15.86 -6.59 -5.98
CA TRP A 85 -14.56 -6.87 -6.58
C TRP A 85 -13.43 -6.06 -5.96
N ASN A 86 -13.66 -4.76 -5.77
CA ASN A 86 -12.69 -3.88 -5.15
C ASN A 86 -12.37 -4.31 -3.72
N GLU A 87 -13.38 -4.75 -2.97
CA GLU A 87 -13.23 -5.24 -1.60
C GLU A 87 -12.51 -6.58 -1.54
N CYS A 88 -12.85 -7.54 -2.41
CA CYS A 88 -12.13 -8.81 -2.50
C CYS A 88 -10.65 -8.60 -2.87
N ALA A 89 -10.36 -7.72 -3.84
CA ALA A 89 -8.99 -7.39 -4.22
C ALA A 89 -8.23 -6.71 -3.07
N ARG A 90 -8.88 -5.82 -2.32
CA ARG A 90 -8.30 -5.18 -1.12
C ARG A 90 -8.02 -6.21 -0.03
N PHE A 91 -8.97 -7.10 0.24
CA PHE A 91 -8.83 -8.17 1.21
C PHE A 91 -7.64 -9.08 0.87
N LEU A 92 -7.58 -9.59 -0.37
CA LEU A 92 -6.48 -10.45 -0.81
C LEU A 92 -5.11 -9.75 -0.74
N THR A 93 -5.06 -8.47 -1.14
CA THR A 93 -3.84 -7.65 -1.03
C THR A 93 -3.37 -7.57 0.43
N ASN A 94 -4.30 -7.34 1.37
CA ASN A 94 -3.99 -7.29 2.79
C ASN A 94 -3.55 -8.64 3.35
N CYS A 95 -4.15 -9.75 2.91
CA CYS A 95 -3.73 -11.09 3.30
C CYS A 95 -2.28 -11.37 2.88
N ILE A 96 -1.89 -11.00 1.66
CA ILE A 96 -0.51 -11.16 1.17
C ILE A 96 0.46 -10.30 1.99
N ILE A 97 0.11 -9.02 2.22
CA ILE A 97 0.95 -8.12 3.02
C ILE A 97 1.10 -8.65 4.45
N TYR A 98 0.02 -9.12 5.06
CA TYR A 98 0.04 -9.72 6.39
C TYR A 98 0.94 -10.94 6.43
N TYR A 99 0.76 -11.88 5.49
CA TYR A 99 1.58 -13.08 5.38
C TYR A 99 3.08 -12.75 5.28
N ASN A 100 3.43 -11.82 4.41
CA ASN A 100 4.81 -11.38 4.20
C ASN A 100 5.38 -10.68 5.44
N ALA A 101 4.59 -9.80 6.07
CA ALA A 101 4.99 -9.11 7.29
C ALA A 101 5.24 -10.10 8.43
N THR A 102 4.40 -11.14 8.59
CA THR A 102 4.60 -12.19 9.59
C THR A 102 5.91 -12.93 9.35
N ILE A 103 6.20 -13.34 8.11
CA ILE A 103 7.47 -14.00 7.77
C ILE A 103 8.66 -13.09 8.07
N LEU A 104 8.63 -11.84 7.58
CA LEU A 104 9.73 -10.91 7.78
C LEU A 104 9.95 -10.61 9.26
N ASN A 105 8.86 -10.48 10.04
CA ASN A 105 8.95 -10.25 11.48
C ASN A 105 9.58 -11.44 12.20
N ASP A 106 9.14 -12.67 11.91
CA ASP A 106 9.67 -13.86 12.58
C ASP A 106 11.16 -14.08 12.25
N VAL A 107 11.56 -13.93 10.98
CA VAL A 107 12.97 -14.06 10.59
C VAL A 107 13.82 -12.95 11.21
N LYS A 108 13.28 -11.73 11.35
CA LYS A 108 13.97 -10.64 12.05
C LYS A 108 14.15 -10.95 13.54
N LEU A 109 13.10 -11.41 14.22
CA LEU A 109 13.15 -11.76 15.64
C LEU A 109 14.16 -12.89 15.89
N GLU A 110 14.19 -13.89 15.01
CA GLU A 110 15.20 -14.95 15.08
C GLU A 110 16.61 -14.40 14.87
N SER A 111 16.81 -13.54 13.86
CA SER A 111 18.11 -12.89 13.60
C SER A 111 18.58 -12.05 14.79
N ASP A 112 17.67 -11.32 15.45
CA ASP A 112 17.97 -10.55 16.66
C ASP A 112 18.34 -11.48 17.83
N SER A 113 17.70 -12.65 17.95
CA SER A 113 17.99 -13.62 19.01
C SER A 113 19.34 -14.32 18.90
N VAL A 114 19.88 -14.44 17.67
CA VAL A 114 21.22 -15.00 17.40
C VAL A 114 22.28 -13.91 17.21
N GLU A 115 21.94 -12.65 17.53
CA GLU A 115 22.80 -11.46 17.41
C GLU A 115 23.34 -11.20 15.98
N ASP A 116 22.63 -11.68 14.95
CA ASP A 116 22.93 -11.36 13.55
C ASP A 116 22.29 -10.02 13.15
N PHE A 117 22.88 -8.94 13.69
CA PHE A 117 22.38 -7.58 13.45
C PHE A 117 22.46 -7.15 11.98
N LYS A 118 23.40 -7.71 11.20
CA LYS A 118 23.52 -7.41 9.76
C LYS A 118 22.30 -7.93 9.01
N ARG A 119 21.92 -9.18 9.29
CA ARG A 119 20.72 -9.79 8.72
C ARG A 119 19.45 -9.06 9.15
N SER A 120 19.33 -8.72 10.43
CA SER A 120 18.19 -7.96 10.95
C SER A 120 18.01 -6.60 10.26
N GLU A 121 19.09 -5.83 10.09
CA GLU A 121 19.06 -4.54 9.38
C GLU A 121 18.66 -4.68 7.90
N LEU A 122 19.08 -5.76 7.24
CA LEU A 122 18.70 -6.04 5.86
C LEU A 122 17.21 -6.40 5.75
N ILE A 123 16.69 -7.22 6.68
CA ILE A 123 15.27 -7.60 6.70
C ILE A 123 14.36 -6.38 6.88
N LYS A 124 14.76 -5.41 7.71
CA LYS A 124 14.00 -4.15 7.89
C LYS A 124 13.81 -3.36 6.59
N ARG A 125 14.66 -3.58 5.58
CA ARG A 125 14.58 -2.90 4.28
C ARG A 125 13.64 -3.60 3.31
N PHE A 126 13.24 -4.84 3.58
CA PHE A 126 12.31 -5.55 2.71
C PHE A 126 10.88 -5.03 2.85
N SER A 127 10.23 -4.87 1.71
CA SER A 127 8.84 -4.46 1.66
C SER A 127 7.91 -5.66 1.86
N PRO A 128 6.96 -5.61 2.81
CA PRO A 128 5.96 -6.66 2.97
C PRO A 128 4.98 -6.72 1.79
N SER A 129 4.96 -5.71 0.92
CA SER A 129 4.15 -5.72 -0.30
C SER A 129 4.86 -6.36 -1.50
N GLY A 130 6.03 -6.98 -1.33
CA GLY A 130 6.72 -7.71 -2.41
C GLY A 130 5.93 -8.94 -2.88
N PHE A 131 5.79 -9.11 -4.20
CA PHE A 131 4.94 -10.15 -4.79
C PHE A 131 5.53 -10.87 -6.01
N SER A 132 6.78 -10.57 -6.40
CA SER A 132 7.39 -11.13 -7.60
C SER A 132 7.51 -12.66 -7.61
N TYR A 133 7.46 -13.29 -6.43
CA TYR A 133 7.51 -14.75 -6.25
C TYR A 133 6.13 -15.42 -6.23
N LEU A 134 5.04 -14.64 -6.25
CA LEU A 134 3.67 -15.16 -6.23
C LEU A 134 3.17 -15.35 -7.67
N ASN A 135 2.62 -16.53 -7.94
CA ASN A 135 1.91 -16.78 -9.19
C ASN A 135 0.42 -16.44 -9.03
N PHE A 136 -0.02 -15.37 -9.68
CA PHE A 136 -1.42 -14.94 -9.68
C PHE A 136 -2.26 -15.53 -10.82
N GLN A 137 -1.64 -16.30 -11.72
CA GLN A 137 -2.27 -16.89 -12.90
C GLN A 137 -2.33 -18.41 -12.76
N GLY A 138 -3.44 -19.01 -13.20
CA GLY A 138 -3.61 -20.46 -13.24
C GLY A 138 -4.92 -20.91 -12.63
N LYS A 139 -5.00 -22.21 -12.34
CA LYS A 139 -6.13 -22.82 -11.65
C LYS A 139 -5.73 -23.06 -10.20
N PHE A 140 -6.52 -22.53 -9.27
CA PHE A 140 -6.35 -22.73 -7.84
C PHE A 140 -7.39 -23.76 -7.38
N ALA A 141 -6.95 -24.74 -6.61
CA ALA A 141 -7.82 -25.65 -5.89
C ALA A 141 -7.70 -25.33 -4.39
N PHE A 142 -8.82 -25.35 -3.68
CA PHE A 142 -8.80 -25.26 -2.23
C PHE A 142 -8.23 -26.55 -1.67
N LEU A 143 -7.25 -26.43 -0.78
CA LEU A 143 -6.73 -27.55 -0.02
C LEU A 143 -7.78 -27.96 1.03
N ASN A 144 -7.86 -29.26 1.33
CA ASN A 144 -8.66 -29.75 2.45
C ASN A 144 -7.98 -29.38 3.78
N ASP A 145 -8.74 -29.29 4.89
CA ASP A 145 -8.23 -28.87 6.21
C ASP A 145 -7.02 -29.67 6.72
N THR A 146 -6.81 -30.88 6.21
CA THR A 146 -5.66 -31.74 6.55
C THR A 146 -4.32 -31.31 5.95
N GLU A 147 -4.31 -30.38 4.98
CA GLU A 147 -3.11 -29.93 4.26
C GLU A 147 -2.74 -28.46 4.55
N MET A 148 -3.21 -27.91 5.68
CA MET A 148 -2.90 -26.52 6.02
C MET A 148 -1.39 -26.37 6.25
N ASN A 149 -0.77 -25.48 5.48
CA ASN A 149 0.68 -25.25 5.53
C ASN A 149 1.13 -24.87 6.95
N ASP A 150 2.03 -25.66 7.54
CA ASP A 150 2.64 -25.35 8.83
C ASP A 150 3.60 -24.16 8.68
N MET A 151 3.12 -23.00 9.11
CA MET A 151 3.88 -21.76 9.10
C MET A 151 5.16 -21.85 9.92
N ASN A 152 5.15 -22.57 11.05
CA ASN A 152 6.34 -22.71 11.89
C ASN A 152 7.42 -23.54 11.18
N ALA A 153 7.02 -24.60 10.47
CA ALA A 153 7.94 -25.38 9.66
C ALA A 153 8.54 -24.56 8.52
N LEU A 154 7.75 -23.69 7.89
CA LEU A 154 8.23 -22.77 6.86
C LEU A 154 9.24 -21.76 7.44
N MET A 155 8.96 -21.12 8.58
CA MET A 155 9.90 -20.18 9.21
C MET A 155 11.24 -20.85 9.55
N LYS A 156 11.22 -22.05 10.13
CA LYS A 156 12.44 -22.81 10.45
C LYS A 156 13.33 -23.09 9.24
N ARG A 157 12.74 -23.23 8.04
CA ARG A 157 13.50 -23.37 6.79
C ARG A 157 14.16 -22.04 6.39
N LEU A 158 13.45 -20.93 6.58
CA LEU A 158 13.93 -19.59 6.22
C LEU A 158 15.08 -19.09 7.10
N TYR A 159 15.17 -19.53 8.36
CA TYR A 159 16.30 -19.19 9.24
C TYR A 159 17.65 -19.61 8.63
N LYS A 160 17.68 -20.73 7.91
CA LYS A 160 18.90 -21.27 7.29
C LYS A 160 19.31 -20.58 5.98
N VAL A 161 18.44 -19.76 5.40
CA VAL A 161 18.73 -19.05 4.14
C VAL A 161 19.71 -17.92 4.43
N LYS A 162 20.85 -17.91 3.72
CA LYS A 162 21.80 -16.79 3.75
C LYS A 162 21.26 -15.64 2.90
N LEU A 163 21.20 -14.45 3.50
CA LEU A 163 20.79 -13.20 2.87
C LEU A 163 22.00 -12.33 2.50
#